data_AF-A0A3D4ES76-F1
#
_entry.id   AF-A0A3D4ES76-F1
#
_cell.length_a   1.000
_cell.length_b   1.000
_cell.length_c   1.000
_cell.angle_alpha   90.00
_cell.angle_beta   90.00
_cell.angle_gamma   90.00
#
_symmetry.space_group_name_H-M   'P 1'
#
loop_
_entity.id
_entity.type
_entity.pdbx_description
1 polymer ?
#
loop_
_entity_poly.entity_id
_entity_poly.type
_entity_poly.pdbx_seq_one_letter_code
_entity_poly.pdbx_strand_id
1 'polypeptide(L)'
;MKQLKHTFFAVLLLVGATAVAQEEQAPKEKQAGHTNTNKFRQLYNEFATPNQYRTASGAPGPAYYQNEADYEMKITLNDENQTISGYETITYQNNSPDQLEYLWVQLDQNIRKKDSPARERNGSGMSPVAQPAGIVSEYMQEPFDGGFNISEVTQDGKPLKYMINYTMMRVEMPEPLASGDSFEFSIRWNYNIPE
;
A
#
# COMPACT_ATOMS: atom_id res chain seq x y z
N MET A 1 -34.84 -53.32 -43.36
CA MET A 1 -35.33 -52.47 -42.23
C MET A 1 -35.16 -53.08 -40.82
N LYS A 2 -34.49 -54.24 -40.62
CA LYS A 2 -34.22 -54.80 -39.27
C LYS A 2 -32.83 -54.44 -38.70
N GLN A 3 -31.81 -54.33 -39.56
CA GLN A 3 -30.43 -54.02 -39.12
C GLN A 3 -30.24 -52.59 -38.60
N LEU A 4 -31.07 -51.63 -39.04
CA LEU A 4 -31.01 -50.23 -38.61
C LEU A 4 -31.59 -50.00 -37.20
N LYS A 5 -32.48 -50.89 -36.74
CA LYS A 5 -33.09 -50.80 -35.40
C LYS A 5 -32.14 -51.27 -34.30
N HIS A 6 -31.26 -52.23 -34.60
CA HIS A 6 -30.29 -52.76 -33.62
C HIS A 6 -29.06 -51.85 -33.47
N THR A 7 -28.65 -51.16 -34.53
CA THR A 7 -27.63 -50.11 -34.48
C THR A 7 -28.11 -48.89 -33.68
N PHE A 8 -29.39 -48.51 -33.83
CA PHE A 8 -29.96 -47.41 -33.04
C PHE A 8 -30.06 -47.75 -31.54
N PHE A 9 -30.41 -49.00 -31.21
CA PHE A 9 -30.49 -49.47 -29.83
C PHE A 9 -29.10 -49.59 -29.15
N ALA A 10 -28.07 -50.00 -29.90
CA ALA A 10 -26.69 -50.07 -29.41
C ALA A 10 -26.08 -48.68 -29.16
N VAL A 11 -26.41 -47.68 -29.99
CA VAL A 11 -25.98 -46.29 -29.78
C VAL A 11 -26.67 -45.66 -28.57
N LEU A 12 -27.96 -45.95 -28.33
CA LEU A 12 -28.66 -45.47 -27.14
C LEU A 12 -28.07 -46.05 -25.84
N LEU A 13 -27.64 -47.32 -25.86
CA LEU A 13 -27.00 -47.97 -24.72
C LEU A 13 -25.59 -47.42 -24.43
N LEU A 14 -24.83 -47.04 -25.45
CA LEU A 14 -23.52 -46.40 -25.27
C LEU A 14 -23.64 -44.97 -24.70
N VAL A 15 -24.67 -44.21 -25.09
CA VAL A 15 -24.88 -42.84 -24.58
C VAL A 15 -25.44 -42.83 -23.15
N GLY A 16 -26.22 -43.84 -22.76
CA GLY A 16 -26.68 -44.00 -21.38
C GLY A 16 -25.57 -44.36 -20.40
N ALA A 17 -24.58 -45.15 -20.83
CA ALA A 17 -23.47 -45.57 -19.97
C ALA A 17 -22.45 -44.44 -19.68
N THR A 18 -22.30 -43.47 -20.58
CA THR A 18 -21.42 -42.30 -20.35
C THR A 18 -22.06 -41.27 -19.42
N ALA A 19 -23.39 -41.17 -19.39
CA ALA A 19 -24.10 -40.22 -18.52
C ALA A 19 -24.07 -40.59 -17.03
N VAL A 20 -23.96 -41.88 -16.69
CA VAL A 20 -23.91 -42.34 -15.28
C VAL A 20 -22.47 -42.30 -14.72
N ALA A 21 -21.45 -42.14 -15.57
CA ALA A 21 -20.05 -42.09 -15.15
C ALA A 21 -19.56 -40.68 -14.76
N GLN A 22 -20.37 -39.64 -14.97
CA GLN A 22 -20.10 -38.27 -14.52
C GLN A 22 -21.02 -37.89 -13.35
N GLU A 23 -20.99 -38.67 -12.27
CA GLU A 23 -21.28 -38.09 -10.96
C GLU A 23 -20.02 -37.32 -10.54
N GLU A 24 -20.01 -36.02 -10.84
CA GLU A 24 -18.98 -35.09 -10.44
C GLU A 24 -18.93 -35.09 -8.90
N GLN A 25 -17.96 -35.81 -8.32
CA GLN A 25 -17.72 -35.79 -6.88
C GLN A 25 -17.49 -34.34 -6.47
N ALA A 26 -18.49 -33.75 -5.79
CA ALA A 26 -18.37 -32.43 -5.21
C ALA A 26 -17.02 -32.33 -4.47
N PRO A 27 -16.21 -31.29 -4.72
CA PRO A 27 -14.89 -31.19 -4.12
C PRO A 27 -15.07 -31.22 -2.60
N LYS A 28 -14.52 -32.25 -1.94
CA LYS A 28 -14.46 -32.30 -0.47
C LYS A 28 -13.75 -31.03 -0.02
N GLU A 29 -14.46 -30.12 0.62
CA GLU A 29 -13.86 -28.95 1.27
C GLU A 29 -12.71 -29.45 2.16
N LYS A 30 -11.49 -28.99 1.86
CA LYS A 30 -10.34 -29.28 2.72
C LYS A 30 -10.67 -28.67 4.08
N GLN A 31 -10.87 -29.53 5.09
CA GLN A 31 -11.07 -29.09 6.46
C GLN A 31 -9.93 -28.14 6.82
N ALA A 32 -10.27 -26.89 7.15
CA ALA A 32 -9.28 -25.92 7.57
C ALA A 32 -8.61 -26.45 8.84
N GLY A 33 -7.28 -26.36 8.92
CA GLY A 33 -6.54 -26.80 10.10
C GLY A 33 -7.03 -26.06 11.36
N HIS A 34 -7.16 -26.78 12.47
CA HIS A 34 -7.55 -26.17 13.75
C HIS A 34 -6.47 -25.20 14.23
N THR A 35 -6.84 -23.94 14.46
CA THR A 35 -5.96 -22.98 15.12
C THR A 35 -5.96 -23.24 16.62
N ASN A 36 -4.78 -23.44 17.20
CA ASN A 36 -4.66 -23.54 18.65
C ASN A 36 -5.01 -22.18 19.27
N THR A 37 -6.07 -22.10 20.07
CA THR A 37 -6.53 -20.86 20.74
C THR A 37 -6.06 -20.76 22.19
N ASN A 38 -5.22 -21.69 22.66
CA ASN A 38 -4.71 -21.70 24.02
C ASN A 38 -3.89 -20.44 24.32
N LYS A 39 -4.12 -19.81 25.48
CA LYS A 39 -3.38 -18.61 25.94
C LYS A 39 -1.88 -18.85 26.14
N PHE A 40 -1.46 -20.10 26.29
CA PHE A 40 -0.05 -20.53 26.41
C PHE A 40 0.47 -21.21 25.15
N ARG A 41 -0.24 -21.11 24.01
CA ARG A 41 0.28 -21.63 22.75
C ARG A 41 1.60 -20.92 22.41
N GLN A 42 2.52 -21.67 21.82
CA GLN A 42 3.73 -21.06 21.27
C GLN A 42 3.34 -20.17 20.09
N LEU A 43 3.88 -18.96 20.09
CA LEU A 43 3.51 -17.88 19.15
C LEU A 43 4.21 -18.04 17.79
N TYR A 44 4.61 -19.25 17.39
CA TYR A 44 5.28 -19.48 16.09
C TYR A 44 4.46 -19.03 14.89
N ASN A 45 3.13 -19.02 15.01
CA ASN A 45 2.25 -18.52 13.95
C ASN A 45 2.11 -16.99 13.97
N GLU A 46 2.51 -16.34 15.06
CA GLU A 46 2.44 -14.87 15.22
C GLU A 46 3.80 -14.20 15.00
N PHE A 47 4.90 -14.92 15.25
CA PHE A 47 6.26 -14.42 15.06
C PHE A 47 6.86 -14.92 13.75
N ALA A 48 7.58 -14.03 13.07
CA ALA A 48 8.34 -14.40 11.89
C ALA A 48 9.38 -15.48 12.22
N THR A 49 9.50 -16.49 11.36
CA THR A 49 10.55 -17.49 11.47
C THR A 49 11.91 -16.79 11.43
N PRO A 50 12.84 -17.12 12.34
CA PRO A 50 14.18 -16.55 12.33
C PRO A 50 14.86 -16.76 10.98
N ASN A 51 15.62 -15.75 10.53
CA ASN A 51 16.38 -15.81 9.28
C ASN A 51 17.74 -15.11 9.44
N GLN A 52 18.50 -15.02 8.35
CA GLN A 52 19.83 -14.40 8.33
C GLN A 52 19.85 -12.91 8.74
N TYR A 53 18.71 -12.23 8.62
CA TYR A 53 18.55 -10.81 8.94
C TYR A 53 18.05 -10.58 10.37
N ARG A 54 17.21 -11.47 10.91
CA ARG A 54 16.60 -11.37 12.25
C ARG A 54 16.63 -12.72 12.96
N THR A 55 17.26 -12.78 14.13
CA THR A 55 17.32 -13.99 14.97
C THR A 55 16.00 -14.26 15.71
N ALA A 56 15.88 -15.41 16.39
CA ALA A 56 14.67 -15.78 17.15
C ALA A 56 14.35 -14.85 18.32
N SER A 57 15.32 -14.08 18.80
CA SER A 57 15.12 -13.05 19.82
C SER A 57 14.71 -11.69 19.23
N GLY A 58 14.61 -11.56 17.90
CA GLY A 58 14.39 -10.29 17.20
C GLY A 58 15.65 -9.44 17.02
N ALA A 59 16.78 -9.88 17.60
CA ALA A 59 18.07 -9.20 17.44
C ALA A 59 18.58 -9.28 15.98
N PRO A 60 19.34 -8.26 15.53
CA PRO A 60 20.05 -8.30 14.25
C PRO A 60 20.79 -9.61 14.02
N GLY A 61 20.55 -10.24 12.87
CA GLY A 61 21.31 -11.41 12.42
C GLY A 61 22.62 -11.01 11.72
N PRO A 62 23.45 -11.99 11.31
CA PRO A 62 24.74 -11.73 10.67
C PRO A 62 24.65 -10.96 9.34
N ALA A 63 23.54 -11.09 8.61
CA ALA A 63 23.31 -10.41 7.33
C ALA A 63 22.44 -9.15 7.48
N TYR A 64 22.19 -8.69 8.72
CA TYR A 64 21.33 -7.55 8.99
C TYR A 64 21.84 -6.26 8.33
N TYR A 65 20.92 -5.49 7.75
CA TYR A 65 21.18 -4.18 7.16
C TYR A 65 20.13 -3.16 7.61
N GLN A 66 20.49 -1.88 7.53
CA GLN A 66 19.58 -0.75 7.69
C GLN A 66 19.90 0.25 6.58
N ASN A 67 18.89 0.70 5.85
CA ASN A 67 19.09 1.80 4.92
C ASN A 67 19.13 3.12 5.69
N GLU A 68 19.85 4.08 5.14
CA GLU A 68 20.07 5.38 5.75
C GLU A 68 19.56 6.45 4.79
N ALA A 69 19.00 7.52 5.36
CA ALA A 69 18.48 8.64 4.60
C ALA A 69 18.86 9.92 5.34
N ASP A 70 19.74 10.69 4.72
CA ASP A 70 20.19 11.98 5.21
C ASP A 70 19.37 13.09 4.56
N TYR A 71 19.01 14.09 5.36
CA TYR A 71 18.14 15.18 4.93
C TYR A 71 18.79 16.54 5.21
N GLU A 72 18.99 17.33 4.17
CA GLU A 72 19.28 18.75 4.28
C GLU A 72 18.01 19.54 3.91
N MET A 73 17.43 20.26 4.87
CA MET A 73 16.15 20.96 4.67
C MET A 73 16.30 22.47 4.86
N LYS A 74 15.70 23.23 3.94
CA LYS A 74 15.46 24.67 4.06
C LYS A 74 13.97 24.91 4.17
N ILE A 75 13.52 25.24 5.36
CA ILE A 75 12.09 25.38 5.69
C ILE A 75 11.80 26.85 5.98
N THR A 76 10.69 27.35 5.44
CA THR A 76 10.17 28.70 5.69
C THR A 76 8.74 28.58 6.21
N LEU A 77 8.48 29.17 7.37
CA LEU A 77 7.15 29.38 7.92
C LEU A 77 6.66 30.77 7.53
N ASN A 78 5.51 30.85 6.87
CA ASN A 78 4.81 32.10 6.60
C ASN A 78 3.55 32.16 7.46
N ASP A 79 3.59 32.99 8.51
CA ASP A 79 2.50 33.16 9.46
C ASP A 79 1.31 33.95 8.86
N GLU A 80 1.58 34.95 8.01
CA GLU A 80 0.51 35.72 7.35
C GLU A 80 -0.37 34.85 6.45
N ASN A 81 0.26 33.92 5.72
CA ASN A 81 -0.42 33.00 4.80
C ASN A 81 -0.66 31.60 5.40
N GLN A 82 -0.36 31.39 6.69
CA GLN A 82 -0.49 30.09 7.37
C GLN A 82 0.07 28.92 6.54
N THR A 83 1.25 29.09 5.96
CA THR A 83 1.86 28.14 5.02
C THR A 83 3.27 27.76 5.44
N ILE A 84 3.63 26.49 5.30
CA ILE A 84 5.02 26.03 5.41
C ILE A 84 5.51 25.64 4.02
N SER A 85 6.67 26.16 3.63
CA SER A 85 7.36 25.79 2.39
C SER A 85 8.71 25.16 2.70
N GLY A 86 9.06 24.12 1.98
CA GLY A 86 10.29 23.37 2.15
C GLY A 86 11.02 23.18 0.82
N TYR A 87 12.35 23.25 0.88
CA TYR A 87 13.24 22.68 -0.11
C TYR A 87 14.17 21.73 0.62
N GLU A 88 14.06 20.44 0.33
CA GLU A 88 14.85 19.38 0.96
C GLU A 88 15.70 18.66 -0.07
N THR A 89 16.90 18.29 0.32
CA THR A 89 17.78 17.37 -0.42
C THR A 89 17.95 16.12 0.43
N ILE A 90 17.65 14.97 -0.18
CA ILE A 90 17.64 13.67 0.46
C ILE A 90 18.76 12.86 -0.18
N THR A 91 19.69 12.39 0.64
CA THR A 91 20.69 11.39 0.23
C THR A 91 20.28 10.04 0.82
N TYR A 92 19.89 9.12 -0.05
CA TYR A 92 19.50 7.77 0.34
C TYR A 92 20.64 6.79 0.11
N GLN A 93 21.04 6.06 1.16
CA GLN A 93 22.06 5.02 1.09
C GLN A 93 21.40 3.64 1.10
N ASN A 94 21.61 2.87 0.01
CA ASN A 94 21.09 1.52 -0.10
C ASN A 94 22.07 0.51 0.52
N ASN A 95 21.82 0.10 1.76
CA ASN A 95 22.58 -0.96 2.43
C ASN A 95 21.93 -2.34 2.25
N SER A 96 20.80 -2.41 1.54
CA SER A 96 20.15 -3.68 1.24
C SER A 96 20.96 -4.48 0.20
N PRO A 97 20.85 -5.81 0.17
CA PRO A 97 21.50 -6.63 -0.85
C PRO A 97 20.85 -6.50 -2.22
N ASP A 98 19.68 -5.86 -2.30
CA ASP A 98 18.87 -5.75 -3.51
C ASP A 98 19.17 -4.44 -4.25
N GLN A 99 19.03 -4.48 -5.57
CA GLN A 99 19.06 -3.27 -6.39
C GLN A 99 17.70 -2.59 -6.35
N LEU A 100 17.68 -1.28 -6.15
CA LEU A 100 16.45 -0.49 -6.06
C LEU A 100 16.26 0.28 -7.36
N GLU A 101 15.07 0.21 -7.96
CA GLU A 101 14.74 0.99 -9.17
C GLU A 101 14.00 2.30 -8.83
N TYR A 102 13.46 2.39 -7.62
CA TYR A 102 12.67 3.52 -7.15
C TYR A 102 12.75 3.65 -5.63
N LEU A 103 12.47 4.85 -5.13
CA LEU A 103 12.37 5.14 -3.71
C LEU A 103 10.95 5.57 -3.35
N TRP A 104 10.50 5.17 -2.17
CA TRP A 104 9.23 5.61 -1.60
C TRP A 104 9.49 6.69 -0.55
N VAL A 105 8.87 7.85 -0.72
CA VAL A 105 8.87 8.97 0.21
C VAL A 105 7.49 9.05 0.87
N GLN A 106 7.45 9.14 2.20
CA GLN A 106 6.20 9.28 2.94
C GLN A 106 5.73 10.73 2.94
N LEU A 107 4.47 10.94 2.57
CA LEU A 107 3.78 12.23 2.48
C LEU A 107 2.58 12.26 3.43
N ASP A 108 2.82 12.02 4.72
CA ASP A 108 1.76 11.78 5.71
C ASP A 108 0.70 12.90 5.79
N GLN A 109 1.10 14.17 5.58
CA GLN A 109 0.15 15.29 5.58
C GLN A 109 -0.90 15.17 4.48
N ASN A 110 -0.67 14.38 3.41
CA ASN A 110 -1.66 14.11 2.38
C ASN A 110 -2.91 13.41 2.91
N ILE A 111 -2.87 12.84 4.13
CA ILE A 111 -4.08 12.34 4.80
C ILE A 111 -5.14 13.44 4.97
N ARG A 112 -4.71 14.72 5.04
CA ARG A 112 -5.54 15.92 5.19
C ARG A 112 -5.90 16.59 3.86
N LYS A 113 -5.48 16.03 2.71
CA LYS A 113 -5.95 16.54 1.40
C LYS A 113 -7.47 16.42 1.32
N LYS A 114 -8.10 17.38 0.65
CA LYS A 114 -9.57 17.43 0.50
C LYS A 114 -10.15 16.15 -0.12
N ASP A 115 -9.40 15.51 -1.02
CA ASP A 115 -9.73 14.29 -1.77
C ASP A 115 -9.12 13.01 -1.17
N SER A 116 -8.60 13.08 0.07
CA SER A 116 -8.04 11.92 0.77
C SER A 116 -9.11 10.88 1.12
N PRO A 117 -8.91 9.58 0.81
CA PRO A 117 -9.82 8.50 1.22
C PRO A 117 -9.96 8.36 2.74
N ALA A 118 -9.03 8.90 3.52
CA ALA A 118 -9.13 8.89 4.97
C ALA A 118 -10.42 9.57 5.48
N ARG A 119 -10.98 10.51 4.70
CA ARG A 119 -12.25 11.17 4.99
C ARG A 119 -13.45 10.25 4.80
N GLU A 120 -13.37 9.26 3.91
CA GLU A 120 -14.43 8.27 3.69
C GLU A 120 -14.50 7.26 4.84
N ARG A 121 -13.36 6.97 5.48
CA ARG A 121 -13.29 6.02 6.61
C ARG A 121 -14.02 6.55 7.86
N ASN A 122 -13.94 7.86 8.09
CA ASN A 122 -14.56 8.52 9.23
C ASN A 122 -15.78 9.32 8.75
N GLY A 123 -16.81 8.60 8.27
CA GLY A 123 -18.07 9.24 7.91
C GLY A 123 -18.64 10.02 9.09
N SER A 124 -18.79 11.34 8.91
CA SER A 124 -19.52 12.18 9.85
C SER A 124 -21.00 11.81 9.76
N GLY A 125 -21.51 11.06 10.76
CA GLY A 125 -22.93 10.80 10.89
C GLY A 125 -23.64 12.06 11.41
N MET A 126 -24.72 12.47 10.75
CA MET A 126 -25.51 13.61 11.22
C MET A 126 -26.21 13.26 12.54
N SER A 127 -25.96 14.07 13.57
CA SER A 127 -26.66 13.94 14.84
C SER A 127 -28.17 14.06 14.61
N PRO A 128 -29.01 13.16 15.16
CA PRO A 128 -30.47 13.20 15.01
C PRO A 128 -31.11 14.50 15.51
N VAL A 129 -30.36 15.33 16.25
CA VAL A 129 -30.82 16.55 16.93
C VAL A 129 -30.05 17.81 16.49
N ALA A 130 -29.36 17.76 15.35
CA ALA A 130 -28.57 18.89 14.86
C ALA A 130 -29.46 20.11 14.53
N GLN A 131 -29.11 21.26 15.10
CA GLN A 131 -29.76 22.54 14.79
C GLN A 131 -29.42 22.97 13.36
N PRO A 132 -30.32 23.64 12.61
CA PRO A 132 -30.05 24.07 11.24
C PRO A 132 -28.75 24.89 11.09
N ALA A 133 -28.43 25.74 12.08
CA ALA A 133 -27.17 26.50 12.09
C ALA A 133 -25.93 25.60 12.23
N GLY A 134 -26.01 24.54 13.04
CA GLY A 134 -24.94 23.55 13.22
C GLY A 134 -24.72 22.70 11.97
N ILE A 135 -25.80 22.35 11.26
CA ILE A 135 -25.71 21.61 9.99
C ILE A 135 -24.97 22.43 8.92
N VAL A 136 -25.27 23.72 8.81
CA VAL A 136 -24.59 24.60 7.85
C VAL A 136 -23.11 24.76 8.21
N SER A 137 -22.76 24.95 9.48
CA SER A 137 -21.36 25.08 9.88
C SER A 137 -20.54 23.79 9.70
N GLU A 138 -21.16 22.62 9.85
CA GLU A 138 -20.42 21.34 9.92
C GLU A 138 -20.42 20.58 8.58
N TYR A 139 -21.44 20.77 7.74
CA TYR A 139 -21.60 20.01 6.48
C TYR A 139 -21.56 20.88 5.21
N MET A 140 -21.67 22.21 5.32
CA MET A 140 -21.68 23.12 4.16
C MET A 140 -20.41 23.97 4.03
N GLN A 141 -19.40 23.77 4.89
CA GLN A 141 -18.09 24.41 4.72
C GLN A 141 -17.26 23.67 3.68
N GLU A 142 -16.53 24.44 2.86
CA GLU A 142 -15.51 23.87 1.98
C GLU A 142 -14.46 23.16 2.84
N PRO A 143 -14.07 21.92 2.48
CA PRO A 143 -13.09 21.19 3.24
C PRO A 143 -11.72 21.85 3.15
N PHE A 144 -11.01 21.85 4.28
CA PHE A 144 -9.62 22.29 4.34
C PHE A 144 -8.77 21.55 3.30
N ASP A 145 -8.07 22.31 2.45
CA ASP A 145 -7.16 21.76 1.44
C ASP A 145 -5.74 21.67 2.03
N GLY A 146 -5.53 20.59 2.79
CA GLY A 146 -4.24 20.29 3.42
C GLY A 146 -3.33 19.41 2.57
N GLY A 147 -2.26 18.95 3.20
CA GLY A 147 -1.29 18.04 2.58
C GLY A 147 -0.27 18.71 1.68
N PHE A 148 0.71 17.92 1.25
CA PHE A 148 1.84 18.41 0.47
C PHE A 148 1.43 18.77 -0.95
N ASN A 149 1.86 19.95 -1.37
CA ASN A 149 1.91 20.41 -2.75
C ASN A 149 3.36 20.30 -3.22
N ILE A 150 3.67 19.23 -3.96
CA ILE A 150 4.99 19.00 -4.54
C ILE A 150 5.10 19.82 -5.81
N SER A 151 6.04 20.77 -5.85
CA SER A 151 6.27 21.62 -7.02
C SER A 151 7.48 21.20 -7.84
N GLU A 152 8.42 20.47 -7.25
CA GLU A 152 9.67 20.06 -7.91
C GLU A 152 10.18 18.76 -7.29
N VAL A 153 10.61 17.82 -8.14
CA VAL A 153 11.42 16.65 -7.74
C VAL A 153 12.54 16.51 -8.75
N THR A 154 13.79 16.64 -8.32
CA THR A 154 14.93 16.74 -9.23
C THR A 154 16.16 16.01 -8.70
N GLN A 155 17.02 15.55 -9.61
CA GLN A 155 18.39 15.12 -9.33
C GLN A 155 19.33 16.02 -10.12
N ASP A 156 20.31 16.66 -9.46
CA ASP A 156 21.24 17.59 -10.09
C ASP A 156 20.57 18.66 -10.97
N GLY A 157 19.39 19.15 -10.53
CA GLY A 157 18.56 20.11 -11.25
C GLY A 157 17.79 19.56 -12.46
N LYS A 158 17.89 18.26 -12.76
CA LYS A 158 17.10 17.59 -13.79
C LYS A 158 15.82 17.00 -13.19
N PRO A 159 14.65 17.18 -13.82
CA PRO A 159 13.40 16.66 -13.29
C PRO A 159 13.40 15.12 -13.27
N LEU A 160 12.98 14.56 -12.14
CA LEU A 160 12.76 13.13 -11.97
C LEU A 160 11.30 12.78 -12.22
N LYS A 161 11.06 11.56 -12.70
CA LYS A 161 9.71 11.01 -12.80
C LYS A 161 9.26 10.56 -11.42
N TYR A 162 8.06 10.93 -11.01
CA TYR A 162 7.47 10.47 -9.76
C TYR A 162 5.96 10.26 -9.89
N MET A 163 5.41 9.50 -8.95
CA MET A 163 3.96 9.28 -8.80
C MET A 163 3.58 9.43 -7.34
N ILE A 164 2.55 10.21 -7.05
CA ILE A 164 1.96 10.30 -5.71
C ILE A 164 0.76 9.37 -5.65
N ASN A 165 0.78 8.46 -4.69
CA ASN A 165 -0.31 7.57 -4.33
C ASN A 165 -0.69 7.84 -2.87
N TYR A 166 -1.69 8.70 -2.65
CA TYR A 166 -2.13 9.15 -1.34
C TYR A 166 -0.99 9.73 -0.49
N THR A 167 -0.64 9.05 0.61
CA THR A 167 0.42 9.43 1.55
C THR A 167 1.79 8.88 1.15
N MET A 168 1.94 8.33 -0.05
CA MET A 168 3.20 7.74 -0.52
C MET A 168 3.57 8.35 -1.87
N MET A 169 4.83 8.71 -2.06
CA MET A 169 5.37 9.17 -3.33
C MET A 169 6.46 8.21 -3.81
N ARG A 170 6.30 7.67 -5.02
CA ARG A 170 7.32 6.86 -5.70
C ARG A 170 8.16 7.76 -6.58
N VAL A 171 9.46 7.83 -6.32
CA VAL A 171 10.44 8.52 -7.15
C VAL A 171 11.18 7.49 -7.98
N GLU A 172 11.11 7.60 -9.30
CA GLU A 172 11.83 6.71 -10.22
C GLU A 172 13.27 7.18 -10.35
N MET A 173 14.23 6.26 -10.21
CA MET A 173 15.64 6.56 -10.43
C MET A 173 15.99 6.36 -11.91
N PRO A 174 16.87 7.18 -12.50
CA PRO A 174 17.29 6.99 -13.88
C PRO A 174 18.05 5.68 -14.10
N GLU A 175 18.79 5.23 -13.08
CA GLU A 175 19.53 3.97 -13.05
C GLU A 175 19.24 3.24 -11.72
N PRO A 176 19.22 1.89 -11.71
CA PRO A 176 19.06 1.14 -10.48
C PRO A 176 20.18 1.44 -9.47
N LEU A 177 19.80 1.68 -8.22
CA LEU A 177 20.72 1.92 -7.12
C LEU A 177 21.23 0.59 -6.57
N ALA A 178 22.52 0.32 -6.75
CA ALA A 178 23.13 -0.92 -6.28
C ALA A 178 23.30 -0.97 -4.76
N SER A 179 23.61 -2.16 -4.24
CA SER A 179 23.94 -2.36 -2.83
C SER A 179 25.25 -1.64 -2.50
N GLY A 180 25.23 -0.79 -1.47
CA GLY A 180 26.34 0.04 -1.03
C GLY A 180 26.41 1.42 -1.69
N ASP A 181 25.55 1.73 -2.66
CA ASP A 181 25.54 3.02 -3.35
C ASP A 181 24.54 4.01 -2.73
N SER A 182 24.74 5.31 -3.04
CA SER A 182 23.86 6.41 -2.63
C SER A 182 23.14 7.04 -3.81
N PHE A 183 21.94 7.57 -3.55
CA PHE A 183 21.17 8.38 -4.49
C PHE A 183 20.75 9.69 -3.83
N GLU A 184 21.16 10.81 -4.42
CA GLU A 184 20.79 12.16 -3.97
C GLU A 184 19.73 12.76 -4.88
N PHE A 185 18.69 13.33 -4.30
CA PHE A 185 17.64 14.07 -5.01
C PHE A 185 17.01 15.12 -4.12
N SER A 186 16.39 16.13 -4.73
CA SER A 186 15.76 17.25 -4.04
C SER A 186 14.26 17.31 -4.32
N ILE A 187 13.51 17.76 -3.32
CA ILE A 187 12.07 17.99 -3.39
C ILE A 187 11.77 19.43 -2.95
N ARG A 188 10.96 20.14 -3.75
CA ARG A 188 10.33 21.40 -3.34
C ARG A 188 8.86 21.16 -3.04
N TRP A 189 8.41 21.61 -1.88
CA TRP A 189 7.04 21.40 -1.44
C TRP A 189 6.51 22.58 -0.61
N ASN A 190 5.20 22.67 -0.49
CA ASN A 190 4.52 23.51 0.49
C ASN A 190 3.25 22.83 1.01
N TYR A 191 2.75 23.24 2.17
CA TYR A 191 1.42 22.86 2.65
C TYR A 191 0.82 23.94 3.57
N ASN A 192 -0.51 23.98 3.63
CA ASN A 192 -1.26 24.88 4.50
C ASN A 192 -1.36 24.32 5.93
N ILE A 193 -1.26 25.18 6.93
CA ILE A 193 -1.45 24.82 8.33
C ILE A 193 -2.95 24.83 8.63
N PRO A 194 -3.51 23.74 9.22
CA PRO A 194 -4.90 23.75 9.65
C PRO A 194 -5.10 24.72 10.82
N GLU A 195 -6.23 25.45 10.81
CA GLU A 195 -6.69 26.31 11.93
C GLU A 195 -6.99 25.51 13.21
#